data_AF-A0A820H5P3-F1
#
_entry.id   AF-A0A820H5P3-F1
#
_cell.length_a   1.000
_cell.length_b   1.000
_cell.length_c   1.000
_cell.angle_alpha   90.00
_cell.angle_beta   90.00
_cell.angle_gamma   90.00
#
_symmetry.space_group_name_H-M   'P 1'
#
loop_
_entity.id
_entity.type
_entity.pdbx_description
1 polymer ?
#
loop_
_entity_poly.entity_id
_entity_poly.type
_entity_poly.pdbx_seq_one_letter_code
_entity_poly.pdbx_strand_id
1 'polypeptide(L)'
;MINSVTSTTKFRKVAYTTLIDEIMFEYCYSRLDANVTKGMNHLLKFPFSIHPKTGRVSIPIDFDSLKYFDPCKEGSVPKLNELCQQVEQLPKQNQQNEDGI
;
A
#
# COMPACT_ATOMS: atom_id res chain seq x y z
N MET A 1 59.75 5.38 42.96
CA MET A 1 58.56 6.24 42.81
C MET A 1 57.77 5.77 41.60
N ILE A 2 56.75 4.92 41.80
CA ILE A 2 55.80 4.52 40.76
C ILE A 2 54.47 5.19 41.07
N ASN A 3 54.09 6.22 40.32
CA ASN A 3 52.77 6.84 40.44
C ASN A 3 51.79 6.08 39.56
N SER A 4 50.90 5.30 40.17
CA SER A 4 49.79 4.64 39.49
C SER A 4 48.72 5.66 39.12
N VAL A 5 48.67 6.05 37.85
CA VAL A 5 47.58 6.85 37.29
C VAL A 5 46.42 5.90 36.99
N THR A 6 45.54 5.68 37.96
CA THR A 6 44.26 5.00 37.72
C THR A 6 43.20 6.05 37.38
N SER A 7 43.14 6.46 36.11
CA SER A 7 41.97 7.16 35.57
C SER A 7 40.83 6.18 35.42
N THR A 8 39.93 6.13 36.40
CA THR A 8 38.66 5.42 36.32
C THR A 8 37.70 6.18 35.41
N THR A 9 37.67 5.80 34.13
CA THR A 9 36.68 6.31 33.17
C THR A 9 35.28 5.84 33.57
N LYS A 10 34.45 6.75 34.08
CA LYS A 10 33.06 6.51 34.46
C LYS A 10 32.22 6.30 33.19
N PHE A 11 31.90 5.06 32.85
CA PHE A 11 30.94 4.77 31.78
C PHE A 11 29.52 5.17 32.21
N ARG A 12 28.92 6.16 31.56
CA ARG A 12 27.49 6.49 31.73
C ARG A 12 26.66 5.36 31.12
N LYS A 13 25.92 4.64 31.94
CA LYS A 13 24.89 3.68 31.50
C LYS A 13 23.72 4.51 30.94
N VAL A 14 23.59 4.60 29.62
CA VAL A 14 22.42 5.18 28.97
C VAL A 14 21.29 4.16 29.07
N ALA A 15 20.17 4.54 29.68
CA ALA A 15 18.99 3.69 29.76
C ALA A 15 18.21 3.81 28.43
N TYR A 16 18.16 2.71 27.67
CA TYR A 16 17.48 2.62 26.39
C TYR A 16 16.01 2.24 26.57
N THR A 17 15.23 3.06 27.29
CA THR A 17 13.83 2.75 27.58
C THR A 17 12.92 2.84 26.35
N THR A 18 13.27 3.67 25.36
CA THR A 18 12.48 3.90 24.14
C THR A 18 12.99 3.12 22.92
N LEU A 19 14.14 2.45 23.04
CA LEU A 19 14.82 1.85 21.89
C LEU A 19 13.96 0.80 21.18
N ILE A 20 13.17 0.03 21.94
CA ILE A 20 12.27 -0.97 21.36
C ILE A 20 11.19 -0.29 20.51
N ASP A 21 10.59 0.80 21.01
CA ASP A 21 9.56 1.53 20.30
C ASP A 21 10.12 2.19 19.03
N GLU A 22 11.32 2.76 19.10
CA GLU A 22 12.02 3.33 17.94
C GLU A 22 12.27 2.28 16.85
N ILE A 23 12.68 1.07 17.23
CA ILE A 23 12.82 -0.06 16.30
C ILE A 23 11.46 -0.44 15.73
N MET A 24 10.40 -0.54 16.55
CA MET A 24 9.05 -0.83 16.06
C MET A 24 8.58 0.21 15.04
N PHE A 25 8.81 1.51 15.28
CA PHE A 25 8.43 2.55 14.33
C PHE A 25 9.22 2.44 13.02
N GLU A 26 10.53 2.20 13.06
CA GLU A 26 11.34 2.09 11.84
C GLU A 26 10.92 0.92 10.94
N TYR A 27 10.53 -0.22 11.53
CA TYR A 27 10.21 -1.44 10.79
C TYR A 27 8.71 -1.63 10.50
N CYS A 28 7.82 -1.15 11.38
CA CYS A 28 6.39 -1.46 11.29
C CYS A 28 5.52 -0.24 10.91
N TYR A 29 6.01 1.00 11.10
CA TYR A 29 5.23 2.18 10.75
C TYR A 29 5.24 2.43 9.25
N SER A 30 4.13 2.92 8.70
CA SER A 30 4.02 3.18 7.27
C SER A 30 4.84 4.42 6.87
N ARG A 31 5.61 4.30 5.80
CA ARG A 31 6.33 5.44 5.21
C ARG A 31 5.35 6.24 4.36
N LEU A 32 5.01 7.44 4.81
CA LEU A 32 4.08 8.33 4.12
C LEU A 32 4.84 9.20 3.11
N ASP A 33 4.39 9.23 1.86
CA ASP A 33 4.87 10.22 0.90
C ASP A 33 4.22 11.58 1.19
N ALA A 34 4.91 12.39 1.99
CA ALA A 34 4.38 13.66 2.46
C ALA A 34 4.07 14.65 1.32
N ASN A 35 4.69 14.52 0.15
CA ASN A 35 4.46 15.44 -0.97
C ASN A 35 3.08 15.22 -1.60
N VAL A 36 2.48 14.04 -1.47
CA VAL A 36 1.14 13.77 -1.99
C VAL A 36 0.03 14.39 -1.15
N THR A 37 0.31 14.76 0.12
CA THR A 37 -0.69 15.27 1.07
C THR A 37 -0.56 16.78 1.33
N LYS A 38 0.63 17.36 1.18
CA LYS A 38 0.88 18.77 1.53
C LYS A 38 0.26 19.79 0.56
N GLY A 39 0.19 19.47 -0.73
CA GLY A 39 -0.26 20.39 -1.77
C GLY A 39 -1.67 20.08 -2.27
N MET A 40 -2.53 21.09 -2.35
CA MET A 40 -3.91 20.92 -2.83
C MET A 40 -4.02 20.53 -4.32
N ASN A 41 -2.98 20.81 -5.12
CA ASN A 41 -2.98 20.61 -6.56
C ASN A 41 -2.24 19.32 -6.99
N HIS A 42 -1.95 18.42 -6.06
CA HIS A 42 -1.27 17.17 -6.39
C HIS A 42 -2.21 16.24 -7.15
N LEU A 43 -1.75 15.70 -8.29
CA LEU A 43 -2.54 14.79 -9.11
C LEU A 43 -2.34 13.34 -8.65
N LEU A 44 -3.41 12.73 -8.17
CA LEU A 44 -3.45 11.31 -7.81
C LEU A 44 -4.00 10.46 -8.95
N LYS A 45 -3.67 9.18 -8.93
CA LYS A 45 -4.25 8.18 -9.83
C LYS A 45 -5.77 8.08 -9.60
N PHE A 46 -6.55 8.13 -10.66
CA PHE A 46 -8.01 7.97 -10.61
C PHE A 46 -8.41 6.52 -10.22
N PRO A 47 -9.47 6.30 -9.42
CA PRO A 47 -9.98 4.95 -9.14
C PRO A 47 -10.39 4.22 -10.43
N PHE A 48 -10.30 2.90 -10.47
CA PHE A 48 -10.56 2.03 -11.62
C PHE A 48 -9.64 2.22 -12.84
N SER A 49 -8.63 3.10 -12.77
CA SER A 49 -7.66 3.23 -13.87
C SER A 49 -6.69 2.04 -13.94
N ILE A 50 -6.27 1.69 -15.15
CA ILE A 50 -5.38 0.56 -15.41
C ILE A 50 -3.94 0.96 -15.14
N HIS A 51 -3.22 0.15 -14.36
CA HIS A 51 -1.78 0.35 -14.20
C HIS A 51 -1.03 -0.16 -15.45
N PRO A 52 -0.30 0.68 -16.19
CA PRO A 52 0.19 0.35 -17.54
C PRO A 52 1.14 -0.84 -17.55
N LYS A 53 1.96 -1.01 -16.50
CA LYS A 53 2.94 -2.10 -16.43
C LYS A 53 2.35 -3.45 -16.02
N THR A 54 1.28 -3.46 -15.23
CA THR A 54 0.74 -4.70 -14.63
C THR A 54 -0.59 -5.12 -15.25
N GLY A 55 -1.26 -4.21 -15.98
CA GLY A 55 -2.60 -4.42 -16.52
C GLY A 55 -3.69 -4.51 -15.45
N ARG A 56 -3.35 -4.34 -14.16
CA ARG A 56 -4.28 -4.43 -13.04
C ARG A 56 -5.13 -3.17 -12.91
N VAL A 57 -6.39 -3.36 -12.53
CA VAL A 57 -7.35 -2.28 -12.24
C VAL A 57 -7.11 -1.73 -10.83
N SER A 58 -7.09 -0.40 -10.66
CA SER A 58 -7.06 0.23 -9.33
C SER A 58 -8.44 0.17 -8.65
N ILE A 59 -8.76 -0.95 -8.03
CA ILE A 59 -10.04 -1.15 -7.31
C ILE A 59 -10.01 -0.53 -5.90
N PRO A 60 -11.16 -0.08 -5.37
CA PRO A 60 -11.32 0.22 -3.95
C PRO A 60 -11.01 -1.00 -3.09
N ILE A 61 -10.41 -0.78 -1.93
CA ILE A 61 -10.10 -1.84 -0.97
C ILE A 61 -11.20 -1.88 0.09
N ASP A 62 -11.77 -3.06 0.31
CA ASP A 62 -12.72 -3.30 1.39
C ASP A 62 -11.96 -3.52 2.71
N PHE A 63 -12.34 -2.77 3.74
CA PHE A 63 -11.69 -2.82 5.05
C PHE A 63 -12.06 -4.07 5.85
N ASP A 64 -13.27 -4.60 5.65
CA ASP A 64 -13.73 -5.79 6.39
C ASP A 64 -12.97 -7.06 5.94
N SER A 65 -12.56 -7.10 4.67
CA SER A 65 -11.79 -8.20 4.08
C SER A 65 -10.29 -7.90 3.90
N LEU A 66 -9.79 -6.77 4.42
CA LEU A 66 -8.40 -6.31 4.23
C LEU A 66 -7.34 -7.35 4.59
N LYS A 67 -7.59 -8.17 5.63
CA LYS A 67 -6.69 -9.25 6.06
C LYS A 67 -6.40 -10.27 4.95
N TYR A 68 -7.33 -10.44 4.01
CA TYR A 68 -7.25 -11.41 2.92
C TYR A 68 -6.84 -10.79 1.59
N PHE A 69 -6.69 -9.45 1.54
CA PHE A 69 -6.29 -8.73 0.34
C PHE A 69 -4.78 -8.87 0.11
N ASP A 70 -4.39 -9.48 -1.01
CA ASP A 70 -3.00 -9.59 -1.45
C ASP A 70 -2.86 -9.05 -2.88
N PRO A 71 -2.31 -7.85 -3.08
CA PRO A 71 -2.20 -7.24 -4.41
C PRO A 71 -1.30 -8.03 -5.37
N CYS A 72 -0.42 -8.90 -4.87
CA CYS A 72 0.51 -9.70 -5.68
C CYS A 72 -0.09 -11.05 -6.09
N LYS A 73 -1.01 -11.60 -5.29
CA LYS A 73 -1.67 -12.89 -5.55
C LYS A 73 -2.50 -12.85 -6.84
N GLU A 74 -2.44 -13.94 -7.60
CA GLU A 74 -3.26 -14.13 -8.79
C GLU A 74 -4.75 -14.15 -8.44
N GLY A 75 -5.56 -13.45 -9.24
CA GLY A 75 -7.00 -13.31 -9.02
C GLY A 75 -7.44 -12.32 -7.92
N SER A 76 -6.52 -11.77 -7.10
CA SER A 76 -6.92 -10.80 -6.05
C SER A 76 -7.21 -9.39 -6.59
N VAL A 77 -6.56 -9.00 -7.69
CA VAL A 77 -6.82 -7.74 -8.38
C VAL A 77 -6.98 -8.05 -9.87
N PRO A 78 -8.14 -7.76 -10.48
CA PRO A 78 -8.43 -8.16 -11.85
C PRO A 78 -7.54 -7.43 -12.85
N LYS A 79 -7.14 -8.13 -13.91
CA LYS A 79 -6.47 -7.52 -15.06
C LYS A 79 -7.47 -7.14 -16.15
N LEU A 80 -7.12 -6.13 -16.94
CA LEU A 80 -7.94 -5.67 -18.06
C LEU A 80 -8.31 -6.80 -19.02
N ASN A 81 -7.33 -7.60 -19.45
CA ASN A 81 -7.57 -8.67 -20.42
C ASN A 81 -8.52 -9.75 -19.88
N GLU A 82 -8.42 -10.07 -18.59
CA GLU A 82 -9.31 -11.04 -17.92
C GLU A 82 -10.74 -10.50 -17.89
N LEU A 83 -10.93 -9.22 -17.58
CA LEU A 83 -12.23 -8.57 -17.60
C LEU A 83 -12.83 -8.52 -19.01
N CYS A 84 -12.05 -8.17 -20.03
CA CYS A 84 -12.52 -8.17 -21.42
C CYS A 84 -13.02 -9.56 -21.84
N GLN A 85 -12.26 -10.62 -21.53
CA GLN A 85 -12.65 -11.99 -21.81
C GLN A 85 -13.93 -12.40 -21.08
N GLN A 86 -14.07 -12.00 -19.81
CA GLN A 86 -15.29 -12.27 -19.03
C GLN A 86 -16.51 -11.59 -19.65
N VAL A 87 -16.39 -10.33 -20.07
CA VAL A 87 -17.47 -9.57 -20.70
C VAL A 87 -17.90 -10.20 -22.02
N GLU A 88 -16.97 -10.67 -22.84
CA GLU A 88 -17.26 -11.36 -24.11
C GLU A 88 -18.03 -12.67 -23.92
N GLN A 89 -17.85 -13.33 -22.78
CA GLN A 89 -18.52 -14.58 -22.43
C GLN A 89 -19.90 -14.36 -21.77
N LEU A 90 -20.24 -13.13 -21.40
CA LEU A 90 -21.56 -12.84 -20.83
C LEU A 90 -22.66 -12.97 -21.90
N PRO A 91 -23.82 -13.56 -21.58
CA PRO A 91 -24.94 -13.61 -22.50
C PRO A 91 -25.39 -12.18 -22.84
N LYS A 92 -25.60 -11.89 -24.14
CA LYS A 92 -26.13 -10.60 -24.57
C LYS A 92 -27.51 -10.40 -23.96
N GLN A 93 -27.66 -9.42 -23.08
CA GLN A 93 -29.00 -9.01 -22.64
C GLN A 93 -29.75 -8.49 -23.87
N ASN A 94 -30.90 -9.11 -24.15
CA ASN A 94 -31.72 -8.80 -25.32
C ASN A 94 -32.10 -7.31 -25.33
N GLN A 95 -31.65 -6.57 -26.35
CA GLN A 95 -32.21 -5.28 -26.71
C GLN A 95 -33.63 -5.54 -27.23
N GLN A 96 -34.64 -5.42 -26.35
CA GLN A 96 -36.04 -5.37 -26.75
C GLN A 96 -36.63 -4.03 -26.31
N ASN A 97 -37.20 -3.35 -27.31
CA ASN A 97 -38.21 -2.28 -27.24
C ASN A 97 -37.70 -0.83 -27.25
N GLU A 98 -37.34 -0.29 -28.43
CA GLU A 98 -37.59 1.12 -28.80
C GLU A 98 -37.86 1.29 -30.31
N ASP A 99 -38.71 0.44 -30.90
CA ASP A 99 -39.36 0.74 -32.19
C ASP A 99 -40.88 0.64 -32.01
N GLY A 100 -41.48 1.75 -31.59
CA GLY A 100 -42.90 1.88 -31.32
C GLY A 100 -43.38 3.32 -31.39
N ILE A 101 -43.27 3.93 -32.58
CA ILE A 101 -44.14 5.03 -33.07
C ILE A 101 -44.58 4.65 -34.47
#